data_AF-A0A2S6QDD6-F1
#
_entry.id   AF-A0A2S6QDD6-F1
#
_cell.length_a   1.000
_cell.length_b   1.000
_cell.length_c   1.000
_cell.angle_alpha   90.00
_cell.angle_beta   90.00
_cell.angle_gamma   90.00
#
_symmetry.space_group_name_H-M   'P 1'
#
loop_
_entity.id
_entity.type
_entity.pdbx_description
1 polymer ?
#
loop_
_entity_poly.entity_id
_entity_poly.type
_entity_poly.pdbx_seq_one_letter_code
_entity_poly.pdbx_strand_id
1 'polypeptide(L)' 'HRTTMNDMGIMSMNHMEKVVLKNDTFVVMEPGDIHIMLMGLNQKLEPGFEIPLTLEFENAPKRQIRVPVYPATTKFGDVR' A
#
# COMPACT_ATOMS: atom_id res chain seq x y z
N HIS A 1 1.55 -4.52 -5.36
CA HIS A 1 0.59 -4.84 -6.44
C HIS A 1 0.19 -3.58 -7.14
N ARG A 2 -0.14 -3.67 -8.43
CA ARG A 2 -0.73 -2.55 -9.19
C ARG A 2 -2.05 -2.98 -9.79
N THR A 3 -3.07 -2.17 -9.53
CA THR A 3 -4.36 -2.33 -10.19
C THR A 3 -4.38 -1.50 -11.46
N THR A 4 -4.83 -2.07 -12.57
CA THR A 4 -5.08 -1.36 -13.84
C THR A 4 -6.46 -1.69 -14.35
N MET A 5 -7.09 -0.75 -15.05
CA MET A 5 -8.38 -0.93 -15.72
C MET A 5 -8.16 -0.79 -17.22
N ASN A 6 -8.70 -1.71 -18.02
CA ASN A 6 -8.66 -1.60 -19.48
C ASN A 6 -9.86 -0.79 -20.00
N ASP A 7 -9.86 -0.50 -21.30
CA ASP A 7 -10.90 0.28 -21.98
C ASP A 7 -12.31 -0.37 -21.93
N MET A 8 -12.38 -1.66 -21.60
CA MET A 8 -13.63 -2.42 -21.40
C MET A 8 -14.10 -2.43 -19.93
N GLY A 9 -13.40 -1.73 -19.04
CA GLY A 9 -13.71 -1.63 -17.62
C GLY A 9 -13.34 -2.86 -16.78
N ILE A 10 -12.52 -3.76 -17.31
CA ILE A 10 -12.02 -4.91 -16.57
C ILE A 10 -10.83 -4.47 -15.73
N MET A 11 -10.95 -4.66 -14.41
CA MET A 11 -9.85 -4.42 -13.46
C MET A 11 -8.95 -5.66 -13.38
N SER A 12 -7.65 -5.44 -13.43
CA SER A 12 -6.61 -6.46 -13.26
C SER A 12 -5.66 -6.03 -12.15
N MET A 13 -5.27 -6.98 -11.29
CA MET A 13 -4.26 -6.78 -10.25
C MET A 13 -3.01 -7.57 -10.60
N ASN A 14 -1.90 -6.87 -10.80
CA ASN A 14 -0.62 -7.47 -11.13
C ASN A 14 0.33 -7.39 -9.94
N HIS A 15 0.99 -8.50 -9.61
CA HIS A 15 2.06 -8.50 -8.64
C HIS A 15 3.24 -7.68 -9.19
N MET A 16 3.86 -6.89 -8.33
CA MET A 16 5.05 -6.12 -8.67
C MET A 16 6.16 -6.56 -7.73
N GLU A 17 7.29 -6.99 -8.28
CA GLU A 17 8.44 -7.39 -7.47
C GLU A 17 9.11 -6.19 -6.78
N LYS A 18 9.14 -5.03 -7.46
CA LYS A 18 9.79 -3.81 -6.97
C LYS A 18 9.03 -2.56 -7.42
N VAL A 19 9.14 -1.51 -6.63
CA VAL A 19 8.67 -0.16 -6.98
C VAL A 19 9.90 0.73 -7.13
N VAL A 20 10.06 1.35 -8.30
CA VAL A 20 11.18 2.25 -8.56
C VAL A 20 10.89 3.62 -7.96
N LEU A 21 11.74 4.04 -7.03
CA LEU A 21 11.74 5.39 -6.48
C LEU A 21 12.80 6.20 -7.20
N LYS A 22 12.39 7.21 -7.99
CA LYS A 22 13.33 8.15 -8.60
C LYS A 22 13.58 9.31 -7.65
N ASN A 23 14.78 9.87 -7.68
CA ASN A 23 15.10 11.08 -6.92
C ASN A 23 14.10 12.19 -7.24
N ASP A 24 13.71 12.94 -6.21
CA ASP A 24 12.76 14.06 -6.29
C ASP A 24 11.36 13.70 -6.81
N THR A 25 11.00 12.40 -6.81
CA THR A 25 9.66 11.94 -7.14
C THR A 25 8.99 11.26 -5.94
N PHE A 26 7.68 11.46 -5.83
CA PHE A 26 6.85 10.72 -4.89
C PHE A 26 6.16 9.58 -5.62
N VAL A 27 6.22 8.38 -5.04
CA VAL A 27 5.31 7.31 -5.43
C VAL A 27 4.15 7.32 -4.46
N VAL A 28 2.96 7.61 -5.00
CA VAL A 28 1.71 7.57 -4.25
C VAL A 28 1.19 6.14 -4.29
N MET A 29 0.79 5.63 -3.12
CA MET A 29 0.13 4.34 -3.00
C MET A 29 -1.30 4.56 -2.55
N GLU A 30 -2.26 4.18 -3.39
CA GLU A 30 -3.68 4.42 -3.14
C GLU A 30 -4.55 3.24 -3.61
N PRO A 31 -5.75 3.06 -3.04
CA PRO A 31 -6.70 2.08 -3.50
C PRO A 31 -7.05 2.29 -4.98
N GLY A 32 -6.89 1.26 -5.80
CA GLY A 32 -7.17 1.33 -7.24
C GLY A 32 -5.95 1.56 -8.14
N ASP A 33 -4.77 1.82 -7.58
CA ASP A 33 -3.50 1.80 -8.32
C ASP A 33 -2.44 0.97 -7.53
N ILE A 34 -1.30 1.58 -7.20
CA ILE A 34 -0.21 0.91 -6.50
C ILE A 34 -0.57 0.76 -5.02
N HIS A 35 -0.51 -0.47 -4.52
CA HIS A 35 -0.75 -0.76 -3.10
C HIS A 35 0.03 -1.99 -2.62
N ILE A 36 0.25 -2.07 -1.31
CA ILE A 36 0.85 -3.23 -0.64
C ILE A 36 -0.28 -4.15 -0.17
N MET A 37 -0.21 -5.43 -0.51
CA MET A 37 -1.19 -6.42 -0.04
C MET A 37 -0.56 -7.20 1.11
N LEU A 38 -1.21 -7.18 2.27
CA LEU A 38 -0.82 -7.98 3.43
C LEU A 38 -1.61 -9.30 3.39
N MET A 39 -0.91 -10.42 3.30
CA MET A 39 -1.51 -11.77 3.27
C MET A 39 -1.05 -12.59 4.49
N GLY A 40 -1.83 -13.60 4.87
CA GLY A 40 -1.45 -14.50 5.97
C GLY A 40 -1.40 -13.81 7.33
N LEU A 41 -2.32 -12.89 7.59
CA LEU A 41 -2.38 -12.15 8.84
C LEU A 41 -2.68 -13.10 10.01
N ASN A 42 -1.79 -13.15 11.00
CA ASN A 42 -1.96 -13.94 12.23
C ASN A 42 -2.88 -13.27 13.25
N GLN A 43 -3.16 -11.97 13.06
CA GLN A 43 -4.04 -11.18 13.90
C GLN A 43 -4.99 -10.37 13.03
N LYS A 44 -6.23 -10.21 13.49
CA LYS A 44 -7.22 -9.39 12.80
C LYS A 44 -6.81 -7.91 12.88
N LEU A 45 -6.93 -7.21 11.76
CA LEU A 45 -6.75 -5.76 11.70
C LEU A 45 -8.07 -5.11 12.10
N GLU A 46 -8.11 -4.46 13.27
CA GLU A 46 -9.28 -3.76 13.76
C GLU A 46 -9.08 -2.24 13.66
N PRO A 47 -10.14 -1.46 13.34
CA PRO A 47 -10.04 -0.02 13.29
C PRO A 47 -9.54 0.59 14.61
N GLY A 48 -8.68 1.59 14.52
CA GLY A 48 -8.10 2.29 15.68
C GLY A 48 -6.82 1.67 16.22
N PHE A 49 -6.40 0.51 15.70
CA PHE A 49 -5.07 -0.03 15.96
C PHE A 49 -4.01 0.61 15.04
N GLU A 50 -2.76 0.62 15.50
CA GLU A 50 -1.60 0.89 14.65
C GLU A 50 -0.77 -0.37 14.51
N ILE A 51 -0.35 -0.67 13.28
CA ILE A 51 0.57 -1.77 13.00
C ILE A 51 1.96 -1.23 12.65
N PRO A 52 3.04 -1.77 13.23
CA PRO A 52 4.39 -1.46 12.78
C PRO A 52 4.64 -2.17 11.45
N LEU A 53 5.12 -1.42 10.45
CA LEU A 53 5.54 -1.95 9.16
C LEU A 53 6.99 -1.53 8.91
N THR A 54 7.82 -2.48 8.50
CA THR A 54 9.21 -2.20 8.11
C THR A 54 9.30 -2.19 6.60
N LEU A 55 9.68 -1.03 6.05
CA LEU A 55 10.00 -0.84 4.65
C LEU A 55 11.49 -1.13 4.44
N GLU A 56 11.77 -2.07 3.54
CA GLU A 56 13.13 -2.40 3.15
C GLU A 56 13.42 -1.77 1.78
N PHE A 57 14.52 -1.04 1.69
CA PHE A 57 14.94 -0.38 0.46
C PHE A 57 16.25 -1.00 0.00
N GLU A 58 16.42 -1.15 -1.31
CA GLU A 58 17.64 -1.74 -1.90
C GLU A 58 18.87 -0.85 -1.64
N ASN A 59 18.71 0.47 -1.74
CA ASN A 59 19.80 1.45 -1.65
C ASN A 59 19.68 2.38 -0.42
N ALA A 60 18.87 2.02 0.57
CA ALA A 60 18.70 2.82 1.79
C ALA A 60 18.43 1.95 3.02
N PRO A 61 18.70 2.46 4.24
CA PRO A 61 18.39 1.73 5.46
C PRO A 61 16.90 1.38 5.57
N LYS A 62 16.62 0.26 6.24
CA LYS A 62 15.24 -0.12 6.59
C LYS A 62 14.58 1.01 7.37
N ARG A 63 13.31 1.28 7.08
CA ARG A 63 12.51 2.26 7.83
C ARG A 63 11.31 1.59 8.46
N GLN A 64 11.18 1.75 9.76
CA GLN A 64 9.99 1.34 10.48
C GLN A 64 9.00 2.51 10.49
N ILE A 65 7.77 2.24 10.09
CA ILE A 65 6.65 3.17 10.14
C ILE A 65 5.52 2.55 10.96
N ARG A 66 4.68 3.39 11.55
CA ARG A 66 3.42 2.98 12.18
C ARG A 66 2.29 3.33 11.24
N VAL A 67 1.48 2.34 10.89
CA VAL A 67 0.36 2.50 9.97
C VAL A 67 -0.94 2.34 10.75
N PRO A 68 -1.77 3.39 10.86
CA PRO A 68 -3.08 3.29 11.47
C PRO A 68 -4.03 2.45 10.60
N VAL A 69 -4.84 1.63 11.26
CA VAL A 69 -5.86 0.78 10.64
C VAL A 69 -7.20 1.51 10.66
N TYR A 70 -7.80 1.66 9.48
CA TYR A 70 -9.10 2.28 9.30
C TYR A 70 -10.15 1.27 8.83
N PRO A 71 -11.44 1.56 9.01
CA PRO A 71 -12.51 0.78 8.40
C PRO A 71 -12.35 0.69 6.89
N ALA A 72 -12.71 -0.44 6.28
CA ALA A 72 -12.61 -0.66 4.84
C ALA A 72 -13.42 0.34 3.99
N THR A 73 -14.37 1.06 4.59
CA THR A 73 -15.18 2.11 3.96
C THR A 73 -14.50 3.47 3.94
N THR A 74 -13.33 3.62 4.56
CA THR A 74 -12.60 4.88 4.65
C THR A 74 -11.99 5.21 3.29
N LYS A 75 -12.24 6.42 2.79
CA LYS A 75 -11.62 6.87 1.53
C LYS A 75 -10.22 7.38 1.81
N PHE A 76 -9.32 7.19 0.84
CA PHE A 76 -7.92 7.61 0.95
C PHE A 76 -7.76 9.09 1.31
N GLY A 77 -8.62 9.98 0.80
CA GLY A 77 -8.59 11.42 1.12
C GLY A 77 -9.12 11.80 2.51
N ASP A 78 -9.77 10.88 3.21
CA ASP A 78 -10.30 11.11 4.57
C ASP A 78 -9.28 10.73 5.66
N VAL A 79 -8.17 10.10 5.24
CA VAL A 79 -7.07 9.67 6.10
C VAL A 79 -6.15 10.87 6.38
N ARG A 80 -5.89 11.16 7.65
CA ARG A 80 -5.00 12.26 8.08
C ARG A 80 -3.57 11.78 8.30
#